data_AF-A0A810DWA3-F1
#
_entry.id   AF-A0A810DWA3-F1
#
_cell.length_a   1.000
_cell.length_b   1.000
_cell.length_c   1.000
_cell.angle_alpha   90.00
_cell.angle_beta   90.00
_cell.angle_gamma   90.00
#
_symmetry.space_group_name_H-M   'P 1'
#
loop_
_entity.id
_entity.type
_entity.pdbx_description
1 polymer ?
#
loop_
_entity_poly.entity_id
_entity_poly.type
_entity_poly.pdbx_seq_one_letter_code
_entity_poly.pdbx_strand_id
1 'polypeptide(L)'
;MGFFGNEINEQLINEIIEHESSNDFVGFLRNELHIGGTREQYPITTADHQVGTDNYKVQDTFGALLFTPSYREILGIELYVKSIVERINAVFSHRMHNPHTMELITRIFVFNAVAHEYVHVQQFEQGRITAEIIEVQNQLNYEQREIEIEASNVAKELLIQYTGLETQRVNQILSGNSDNDSAAELSEYLIEWENAKQLKMMKIKKRLQTHLSN
;
A
#
# COMPACT_ATOMS: atom_id res chain seq x y z
N MET A 1 -7.50 -14.87 -30.13
CA MET A 1 -7.00 -13.73 -29.34
C MET A 1 -6.39 -14.30 -28.09
N GLY A 2 -5.06 -14.27 -27.97
CA GLY A 2 -4.36 -14.91 -26.86
C GLY A 2 -4.49 -14.08 -25.59
N PHE A 3 -5.01 -14.70 -24.53
CA PHE A 3 -4.86 -14.20 -23.16
C PHE A 3 -3.36 -14.30 -22.80
N PHE A 4 -2.68 -13.17 -22.65
CA PHE A 4 -1.32 -13.13 -22.08
C PHE A 4 -1.45 -13.06 -20.55
N GLY A 5 -1.47 -14.23 -19.92
CA GLY A 5 -1.81 -14.40 -18.50
C GLY A 5 -0.70 -14.03 -17.52
N ASN A 6 -0.60 -12.75 -17.18
CA ASN A 6 0.05 -12.24 -15.94
C ASN A 6 -0.67 -11.03 -15.34
N GLU A 7 -1.87 -10.70 -15.83
CA GLU A 7 -2.68 -9.63 -15.25
C GLU A 7 -3.18 -10.01 -13.87
N ILE A 8 -3.15 -9.05 -12.95
CA ILE A 8 -3.81 -9.16 -11.65
C ILE A 8 -5.26 -8.73 -11.77
N ASN A 9 -6.07 -9.15 -10.82
CA ASN A 9 -7.49 -8.78 -10.72
C ASN A 9 -7.83 -8.29 -9.31
N GLU A 10 -9.07 -7.83 -9.15
CA GLU A 10 -9.58 -7.29 -7.88
C GLU A 10 -9.58 -8.34 -6.76
N GLN A 11 -9.79 -9.62 -7.11
CA GLN A 11 -9.80 -10.71 -6.14
C GLN A 11 -8.46 -10.80 -5.40
N LEU A 12 -7.33 -10.69 -6.11
CA LEU A 12 -6.01 -10.74 -5.49
C LEU A 12 -5.82 -9.61 -4.46
N ILE A 13 -6.30 -8.41 -4.76
CA ILE A 13 -6.19 -7.27 -3.84
C ILE A 13 -7.03 -7.52 -2.58
N ASN A 14 -8.26 -8.01 -2.74
CA ASN A 14 -9.11 -8.36 -1.60
C ASN A 14 -8.47 -9.44 -0.73
N GLU A 15 -7.91 -10.49 -1.34
CA GLU A 15 -7.17 -11.53 -0.63
C GLU A 15 -5.98 -10.96 0.16
N ILE A 16 -5.22 -10.02 -0.42
CA ILE A 16 -4.13 -9.33 0.29
C ILE A 16 -4.63 -8.54 1.50
N ILE A 17 -5.74 -7.81 1.36
CA ILE A 17 -6.33 -6.99 2.43
C ILE A 17 -6.81 -7.86 3.59
N GLU A 18 -7.42 -9.02 3.28
CA GLU A 18 -7.97 -9.97 4.26
C GLU A 18 -6.90 -10.86 4.89
N HIS A 19 -5.72 -10.99 4.29
CA HIS A 19 -4.66 -11.86 4.76
C HIS A 19 -4.04 -11.41 6.10
N GLU A 20 -3.57 -12.36 6.93
CA GLU A 20 -2.97 -12.09 8.25
C GLU A 20 -1.80 -11.09 8.19
N SER A 21 -1.00 -11.13 7.12
CA SER A 21 0.10 -10.18 6.92
C SER A 21 -0.36 -8.72 6.83
N SER A 22 -1.58 -8.47 6.34
CA SER A 22 -2.20 -7.13 6.35
C SER A 22 -2.48 -6.67 7.78
N ASN A 23 -2.92 -7.59 8.63
CA ASN A 23 -3.17 -7.33 10.05
C ASN A 23 -1.86 -6.98 10.76
N ASP A 24 -0.81 -7.76 10.51
CA ASP A 24 0.53 -7.53 11.05
C ASP A 24 1.08 -6.17 10.59
N PHE A 25 0.87 -5.83 9.32
CA PHE A 25 1.30 -4.55 8.77
C PHE A 25 0.55 -3.37 9.40
N VAL A 26 -0.77 -3.45 9.55
CA VAL A 26 -1.57 -2.43 10.24
C VAL A 26 -1.13 -2.29 11.71
N GLY A 27 -0.85 -3.38 12.40
CA GLY A 27 -0.30 -3.36 13.75
C GLY A 27 1.04 -2.62 13.82
N PHE A 28 1.93 -2.88 12.85
CA PHE A 28 3.19 -2.15 12.70
C PHE A 28 2.97 -0.65 12.48
N LEU A 29 2.12 -0.24 11.53
CA LEU A 29 1.85 1.17 11.22
C LEU A 29 1.35 1.93 12.45
N ARG A 30 0.40 1.35 13.19
CA ARG A 30 -0.15 1.99 14.40
C ARG A 30 0.90 2.21 15.48
N ASN A 31 1.81 1.25 15.65
CA ASN A 31 2.90 1.38 16.61
C ASN A 31 3.89 2.48 16.22
N GLU A 32 4.34 2.49 14.96
CA GLU A 32 5.32 3.47 14.46
C GLU A 32 4.75 4.88 14.39
N LEU A 33 3.46 5.02 14.05
CA LEU A 33 2.77 6.32 13.99
C LEU A 33 2.16 6.75 15.33
N HIS A 34 2.27 5.92 16.36
CA HIS A 34 1.71 6.15 17.70
C HIS A 34 0.19 6.38 17.70
N ILE A 35 -0.53 5.64 16.87
CA ILE A 35 -1.99 5.70 16.75
C ILE A 35 -2.61 4.76 17.79
N GLY A 36 -3.30 5.35 18.77
CA GLY A 36 -3.96 4.62 19.86
C GLY A 36 -5.24 3.92 19.43
N GLY A 37 -5.70 2.93 20.22
CA GLY A 37 -6.94 2.17 19.98
C GLY A 37 -6.72 0.81 19.28
N THR A 38 -7.79 0.21 18.77
CA THR A 38 -7.72 -1.10 18.09
C THR A 38 -7.77 -0.95 16.57
N ARG A 39 -7.48 -2.04 15.84
CA ARG A 39 -7.53 -2.06 14.37
C ARG A 39 -8.91 -1.71 13.84
N GLU A 40 -9.95 -2.18 14.51
CA GLU A 40 -11.36 -2.03 14.11
C GLU A 40 -11.83 -0.58 14.13
N GLN A 41 -11.06 0.32 14.75
CA GLN A 41 -11.35 1.76 14.78
C GLN A 41 -11.33 2.39 13.39
N TYR A 42 -10.47 1.92 12.49
CA TYR A 42 -10.33 2.43 11.12
C TYR A 42 -10.45 1.27 10.14
N PRO A 43 -11.68 0.78 9.87
CA PRO A 43 -11.89 -0.34 8.97
C PRO A 43 -11.41 0.00 7.55
N ILE A 44 -10.75 -0.95 6.90
CA ILE A 44 -10.36 -0.85 5.49
C ILE A 44 -11.48 -1.44 4.64
N THR A 45 -12.01 -0.63 3.74
CA THR A 45 -13.07 -0.99 2.78
C THR A 45 -12.56 -0.80 1.36
N THR A 46 -13.29 -1.30 0.37
CA THR A 46 -12.89 -1.26 -1.03
C THR A 46 -13.95 -0.59 -1.90
N ALA A 47 -13.48 0.19 -2.88
CA ALA A 47 -14.27 0.78 -3.93
C ALA A 47 -13.54 0.64 -5.28
N ASP A 48 -14.23 0.94 -6.38
CA ASP A 48 -13.65 0.85 -7.71
C ASP A 48 -12.60 1.96 -7.94
N HIS A 49 -13.05 3.21 -7.87
CA HIS A 49 -12.26 4.41 -8.16
C HIS A 49 -12.74 5.58 -7.30
N GLN A 50 -11.87 6.56 -7.09
CA GLN A 50 -12.32 7.87 -6.63
C GLN A 50 -13.09 8.59 -7.76
N VAL A 51 -14.23 9.17 -7.39
CA VAL A 51 -15.05 9.98 -8.29
C VAL A 51 -14.85 11.45 -7.95
N GLY A 52 -14.31 12.20 -8.91
CA GLY A 52 -14.15 13.65 -8.84
C GLY A 52 -15.39 14.41 -9.28
N THR A 53 -15.24 15.71 -9.51
CA THR A 53 -16.30 16.58 -10.02
C THR A 53 -16.83 16.07 -11.38
N ASP A 54 -18.12 16.25 -11.64
CA ASP A 54 -18.78 15.82 -12.88
C ASP A 54 -18.68 14.32 -13.20
N ASN A 55 -18.51 13.47 -12.18
CA ASN A 55 -18.40 12.01 -12.28
C ASN A 55 -17.16 11.50 -13.05
N TYR A 56 -16.11 12.31 -13.19
CA TYR A 56 -14.84 11.84 -13.76
C TYR A 56 -14.06 11.00 -12.75
N LYS A 57 -13.42 9.94 -13.23
CA LYS A 57 -12.50 9.13 -12.42
C LYS A 57 -11.22 9.93 -12.14
N VAL A 58 -10.82 10.01 -10.87
CA VAL A 58 -9.52 10.58 -10.51
C VAL A 58 -8.44 9.52 -10.80
N GLN A 59 -7.44 9.90 -11.60
CA GLN A 59 -6.32 9.03 -11.97
C GLN A 59 -5.30 8.97 -10.83
N ASP A 60 -4.60 7.84 -10.72
CA ASP A 60 -3.48 7.63 -9.79
C ASP A 60 -3.81 7.90 -8.30
N THR A 61 -5.08 7.76 -7.90
CA THR A 61 -5.50 7.71 -6.49
C THR A 61 -5.82 6.27 -6.09
N PHE A 62 -5.19 5.80 -5.02
CA PHE A 62 -5.27 4.39 -4.58
C PHE A 62 -6.00 4.20 -3.25
N GLY A 63 -6.19 5.27 -2.46
CA GLY A 63 -6.95 5.25 -1.24
C GLY A 63 -7.51 6.62 -0.87
N ALA A 64 -8.38 6.64 0.14
CA ALA A 64 -8.83 7.85 0.80
C ALA A 64 -9.30 7.56 2.23
N LEU A 65 -9.16 8.56 3.11
CA LEU A 65 -9.85 8.59 4.39
C LEU A 65 -11.32 8.98 4.22
N LEU A 66 -12.20 8.19 4.83
CA LEU A 66 -13.61 8.49 4.94
C LEU A 66 -13.85 9.27 6.24
N PHE A 67 -14.47 10.43 6.12
CA PHE A 67 -14.81 11.28 7.26
C PHE A 67 -16.33 11.37 7.45
N THR A 68 -16.75 11.71 8.67
CA THR A 68 -18.11 12.26 8.87
C THR A 68 -18.28 13.57 8.10
N PRO A 69 -19.51 13.99 7.73
CA PRO A 69 -19.72 15.23 6.97
C PRO A 69 -19.17 16.51 7.62
N SER A 70 -18.90 16.46 8.92
CA SER A 70 -18.34 17.58 9.70
C SER A 70 -16.82 17.47 9.92
N TYR A 71 -16.15 16.49 9.30
CA TYR A 71 -14.73 16.19 9.51
C TYR A 71 -14.35 16.03 10.99
N ARG A 72 -15.29 15.58 11.82
CA ARG A 72 -15.06 15.40 13.27
C ARG A 72 -14.41 14.08 13.62
N GLU A 73 -14.64 13.08 12.78
CA GLU A 73 -14.25 11.69 13.03
C GLU A 73 -13.95 11.01 11.69
N ILE A 74 -12.99 10.08 11.73
CA ILE A 74 -12.68 9.16 10.64
C ILE A 74 -13.61 7.95 10.77
N LEU A 75 -14.29 7.61 9.68
CA LEU A 75 -15.17 6.45 9.55
C LEU A 75 -14.42 5.19 9.10
N GLY A 76 -13.32 5.37 8.36
CA GLY A 76 -12.51 4.28 7.85
C GLY A 76 -11.57 4.72 6.74
N ILE A 77 -10.94 3.72 6.13
CA ILE A 77 -10.06 3.84 4.97
C ILE A 77 -10.76 3.16 3.80
N GLU A 78 -10.81 3.81 2.64
CA GLU A 78 -11.31 3.21 1.40
C GLU A 78 -10.13 3.02 0.44
N LEU A 79 -9.96 1.82 -0.11
CA LEU A 79 -8.97 1.52 -1.14
C LEU A 79 -9.65 1.39 -2.51
N TYR A 80 -9.07 2.03 -3.53
CA TYR A 80 -9.59 2.02 -4.90
C TYR A 80 -8.99 0.87 -5.71
N VAL A 81 -9.62 -0.30 -5.60
CA VAL A 81 -9.10 -1.58 -6.10
C VAL A 81 -8.91 -1.56 -7.62
N LYS A 82 -9.87 -1.05 -8.39
CA LYS A 82 -9.71 -0.99 -9.86
C LYS A 82 -8.60 -0.03 -10.28
N SER A 83 -8.45 1.11 -9.61
CA SER A 83 -7.32 2.02 -9.85
C SER A 83 -5.96 1.32 -9.64
N ILE A 84 -5.83 0.53 -8.57
CA ILE A 84 -4.60 -0.22 -8.29
C ILE A 84 -4.36 -1.31 -9.36
N VAL A 85 -5.39 -2.08 -9.71
CA VAL A 85 -5.31 -3.12 -10.76
C VAL A 85 -4.87 -2.53 -12.10
N GLU A 86 -5.55 -1.46 -12.54
CA GLU A 86 -5.26 -0.78 -13.80
C GLU A 86 -3.82 -0.28 -13.82
N ARG A 87 -3.35 0.35 -12.72
CA ARG A 87 -1.98 0.85 -12.60
C ARG A 87 -0.95 -0.27 -12.73
N ILE A 88 -1.10 -1.35 -11.95
CA ILE A 88 -0.14 -2.45 -11.94
C ILE A 88 -0.12 -3.16 -13.30
N ASN A 89 -1.28 -3.44 -13.87
CA ASN A 89 -1.37 -4.13 -15.16
C ASN A 89 -0.77 -3.28 -16.28
N ALA A 90 -1.04 -1.96 -16.30
CA ALA A 90 -0.47 -1.05 -17.30
C ALA A 90 1.06 -1.00 -17.25
N VAL A 91 1.64 -1.10 -16.05
CA VAL A 91 3.10 -0.99 -15.87
C VAL A 91 3.82 -2.35 -16.02
N PHE A 92 3.27 -3.43 -15.46
CA PHE A 92 4.02 -4.67 -15.24
C PHE A 92 3.53 -5.88 -16.04
N SER A 93 2.25 -5.95 -16.45
CA SER A 93 1.68 -7.18 -17.03
C SER A 93 2.39 -7.66 -18.31
N HIS A 94 2.93 -6.74 -19.10
CA HIS A 94 3.67 -7.04 -20.33
C HIS A 94 5.18 -7.26 -20.12
N ARG A 95 5.69 -6.98 -18.91
CA ARG A 95 7.13 -7.01 -18.58
C ARG A 95 7.48 -8.12 -17.60
N MET A 96 6.52 -8.50 -16.76
CA MET A 96 6.66 -9.50 -15.72
C MET A 96 5.84 -10.74 -16.09
N HIS A 97 6.52 -11.88 -16.20
CA HIS A 97 5.87 -13.14 -16.58
C HIS A 97 5.70 -14.14 -15.43
N ASN A 98 6.15 -13.77 -14.23
CA ASN A 98 6.03 -14.60 -13.04
C ASN A 98 4.83 -14.12 -12.20
N PRO A 99 3.76 -14.92 -12.05
CA PRO A 99 2.59 -14.54 -11.26
C PRO A 99 2.90 -14.21 -9.79
N HIS A 100 3.88 -14.89 -9.20
CA HIS A 100 4.29 -14.62 -7.82
C HIS A 100 4.97 -13.26 -7.69
N THR A 101 5.79 -12.86 -8.67
CA THR A 101 6.34 -11.50 -8.69
C THR A 101 5.24 -10.44 -8.79
N MET A 102 4.21 -10.68 -9.62
CA MET A 102 3.05 -9.79 -9.71
C MET A 102 2.29 -9.71 -8.38
N GLU A 103 2.14 -10.82 -7.66
CA GLU A 103 1.57 -10.85 -6.31
C GLU A 103 2.39 -9.98 -5.32
N LEU A 104 3.72 -10.10 -5.32
CA LEU A 104 4.60 -9.31 -4.46
C LEU A 104 4.51 -7.81 -4.76
N ILE A 105 4.49 -7.43 -6.04
CA ILE A 105 4.28 -6.04 -6.47
C ILE A 105 2.92 -5.53 -5.98
N THR A 106 1.86 -6.33 -6.15
CA THR A 106 0.51 -5.98 -5.70
C THR A 106 0.48 -5.72 -4.20
N ARG A 107 1.12 -6.60 -3.41
CA ARG A 107 1.22 -6.42 -1.96
C ARG A 107 1.93 -5.13 -1.58
N ILE A 108 3.00 -4.78 -2.28
CA ILE A 108 3.75 -3.52 -2.07
C ILE A 108 2.87 -2.30 -2.36
N PHE A 109 2.11 -2.31 -3.46
CA PHE A 109 1.16 -1.23 -3.80
C PHE A 109 0.06 -1.07 -2.75
N VAL A 110 -0.59 -2.18 -2.36
CA VAL A 110 -1.67 -2.17 -1.36
C VAL A 110 -1.13 -1.67 -0.01
N PHE A 111 0.01 -2.19 0.44
CA PHE A 111 0.61 -1.76 1.70
C PHE A 111 1.06 -0.30 1.67
N ASN A 112 1.59 0.18 0.55
CA ASN A 112 1.92 1.60 0.42
C ASN A 112 0.67 2.49 0.51
N ALA A 113 -0.43 2.11 -0.17
CA ALA A 113 -1.69 2.84 -0.11
C ALA A 113 -2.25 2.86 1.32
N VAL A 114 -2.27 1.71 2.01
CA VAL A 114 -2.71 1.65 3.41
C VAL A 114 -1.82 2.51 4.30
N ALA A 115 -0.49 2.46 4.14
CA ALA A 115 0.42 3.27 4.93
C ALA A 115 0.18 4.78 4.72
N HIS A 116 -0.06 5.21 3.48
CA HIS A 116 -0.40 6.60 3.15
C HIS A 116 -1.62 7.08 3.93
N GLU A 117 -2.70 6.29 3.91
CA GLU A 117 -3.92 6.64 4.64
C GLU A 117 -3.72 6.63 6.16
N TYR A 118 -2.90 5.72 6.69
CA TYR A 118 -2.56 5.73 8.12
C TYR A 118 -1.73 6.96 8.53
N VAL A 119 -0.89 7.51 7.64
CA VAL A 119 -0.23 8.79 7.91
C VAL A 119 -1.26 9.91 7.97
N HIS A 120 -2.28 9.91 7.11
CA HIS A 120 -3.39 10.85 7.23
C HIS A 120 -4.19 10.67 8.53
N VAL A 121 -4.37 9.44 9.02
CA VAL A 121 -4.98 9.20 10.35
C VAL A 121 -4.16 9.92 11.43
N GLN A 122 -2.84 9.75 11.42
CA GLN A 122 -1.97 10.42 12.37
C GLN A 122 -2.05 11.95 12.26
N GLN A 123 -2.00 12.47 11.03
CA GLN A 123 -2.10 13.91 10.77
C GLN A 123 -3.44 14.47 11.26
N PHE A 124 -4.54 13.72 11.12
CA PHE A 124 -5.84 14.06 11.67
C PHE A 124 -5.86 14.05 13.20
N GLU A 125 -5.34 13.00 13.86
CA GLU A 125 -5.25 12.92 15.33
C GLU A 125 -4.38 14.04 15.93
N GLN A 126 -3.44 14.58 15.15
CA GLN A 126 -2.61 15.74 15.51
C GLN A 126 -3.26 17.10 15.17
N GLY A 127 -4.47 17.10 14.60
CA GLY A 127 -5.19 18.32 14.21
C GLY A 127 -4.63 19.02 12.97
N ARG A 128 -3.80 18.35 12.17
CA ARG A 128 -3.20 18.87 10.92
C ARG A 128 -4.09 18.69 9.69
N ILE A 129 -5.07 17.79 9.76
CA ILE A 129 -6.13 17.63 8.77
C ILE A 129 -7.44 18.15 9.38
N THR A 130 -7.99 19.21 8.78
CA THR A 130 -9.32 19.74 9.07
C THR A 130 -10.06 19.98 7.75
N ALA A 131 -11.38 20.20 7.80
CA ALA A 131 -12.17 20.53 6.61
C ALA A 131 -11.58 21.74 5.85
N GLU A 132 -11.21 22.79 6.59
CA GLU A 132 -10.64 24.03 6.07
C GLU A 132 -9.27 23.77 5.40
N ILE A 133 -8.42 22.97 6.04
CA ILE A 133 -7.09 22.65 5.50
C ILE A 133 -7.22 21.80 4.22
N ILE A 134 -8.09 20.79 4.21
CA ILE A 134 -8.34 19.96 3.02
C ILE A 134 -8.90 20.80 1.87
N GLU A 135 -9.81 21.74 2.16
CA GLU A 135 -10.33 22.66 1.14
C GLU A 135 -9.21 23.49 0.51
N VAL A 136 -8.30 24.04 1.32
CA VAL A 136 -7.12 24.78 0.83
C VAL A 136 -6.20 23.87 0.00
N GLN A 137 -5.88 22.67 0.50
CA GLN A 137 -5.01 21.70 -0.19
C GLN A 137 -5.60 21.28 -1.55
N ASN A 138 -6.92 21.13 -1.63
CA ASN A 138 -7.61 20.75 -2.87
C ASN A 138 -7.55 21.83 -3.97
N GLN A 139 -7.31 23.09 -3.59
CA GLN A 139 -7.10 24.20 -4.54
C GLN A 139 -5.67 24.24 -5.09
N LEU A 140 -4.74 23.49 -4.50
CA LEU A 140 -3.34 23.41 -4.92
C LEU A 140 -3.13 22.26 -5.92
N ASN A 141 -2.13 22.43 -6.78
CA ASN A 141 -1.58 21.33 -7.57
C ASN A 141 -0.93 20.30 -6.64
N TYR A 142 -0.93 19.02 -7.03
CA TYR A 142 -0.42 17.93 -6.19
C TYR A 142 1.00 18.17 -5.67
N GLU A 143 1.90 18.69 -6.52
CA GLU A 143 3.30 19.00 -6.18
C GLU A 143 3.46 20.07 -5.07
N GLN A 144 2.38 20.76 -4.73
CA GLN A 144 2.34 21.80 -3.70
C GLN A 144 1.57 21.34 -2.45
N ARG A 145 1.00 20.13 -2.47
CA ARG A 145 0.19 19.61 -1.36
C ARG A 145 1.08 19.01 -0.28
N GLU A 146 1.55 19.85 0.65
CA GLU A 146 2.49 19.44 1.72
C GLU A 146 2.02 18.21 2.51
N ILE A 147 0.70 18.11 2.79
CA ILE A 147 0.11 16.98 3.52
C ILE A 147 0.24 15.67 2.73
N GLU A 148 -0.01 15.70 1.42
CA GLU A 148 0.09 14.53 0.53
C GLU A 148 1.54 14.12 0.29
N ILE A 149 2.44 15.10 0.16
CA ILE A 149 3.88 14.86 -0.03
C ILE A 149 4.47 14.23 1.23
N GLU A 150 4.13 14.75 2.42
CA GLU A 150 4.55 14.15 3.68
C GLU A 150 4.01 12.72 3.80
N ALA A 151 2.70 12.51 3.56
CA ALA A 151 2.09 11.19 3.62
C ALA A 151 2.76 10.19 2.68
N SER A 152 3.03 10.59 1.43
CA SER A 152 3.72 9.76 0.44
C SER A 152 5.14 9.35 0.89
N ASN A 153 5.88 10.30 1.48
CA ASN A 153 7.25 10.05 1.93
C ASN A 153 7.28 9.12 3.14
N VAL A 154 6.47 9.41 4.16
CA VAL A 154 6.42 8.61 5.39
C VAL A 154 5.86 7.21 5.11
N ALA A 155 4.83 7.08 4.27
CA ALA A 155 4.28 5.78 3.88
C ALA A 155 5.33 4.86 3.26
N LYS A 156 6.16 5.44 2.37
CA LYS A 156 7.26 4.71 1.73
C LYS A 156 8.33 4.30 2.73
N GLU A 157 8.71 5.18 3.66
CA GLU A 157 9.67 4.87 4.73
C GLU A 157 9.17 3.72 5.61
N LEU A 158 7.91 3.76 6.02
CA LEU A 158 7.25 2.70 6.80
C LEU A 158 7.22 1.38 6.03
N LEU A 159 6.92 1.42 4.73
CA LEU A 159 6.93 0.23 3.88
C LEU A 159 8.33 -0.38 3.77
N ILE A 160 9.36 0.45 3.57
CA ILE A 160 10.76 0.01 3.53
C ILE A 160 11.16 -0.62 4.87
N GLN A 161 10.83 0.03 5.98
CA GLN A 161 11.12 -0.48 7.33
C GLN A 161 10.44 -1.82 7.60
N TYR A 162 9.18 -1.97 7.21
CA TYR A 162 8.41 -3.20 7.41
C TYR A 162 8.91 -4.36 6.52
N THR A 163 9.16 -4.07 5.25
CA THR A 163 9.53 -5.10 4.26
C THR A 163 11.01 -5.44 4.28
N GLY A 164 11.87 -4.49 4.67
CA GLY A 164 13.31 -4.58 4.52
C GLY A 164 13.80 -4.54 3.06
N LEU A 165 12.93 -4.13 2.13
CA LEU A 165 13.31 -3.93 0.72
C LEU A 165 14.24 -2.71 0.59
N GLU A 166 15.10 -2.75 -0.43
CA GLU A 166 15.94 -1.61 -0.76
C GLU A 166 15.11 -0.42 -1.25
N THR A 167 15.47 0.79 -0.81
CA THR A 167 14.81 2.04 -1.19
C THR A 167 14.68 2.22 -2.71
N GLN A 168 15.73 1.86 -3.47
CA GLN A 168 15.71 1.93 -4.93
C GLN A 168 14.63 1.02 -5.52
N ARG A 169 14.46 -0.19 -4.99
CA ARG A 169 13.50 -1.18 -5.51
C ARG A 169 12.06 -0.79 -5.19
N VAL A 170 11.82 -0.26 -4.00
CA VAL A 170 10.51 0.31 -3.65
C VAL A 170 10.18 1.51 -4.55
N ASN A 171 11.13 2.44 -4.75
CA ASN A 171 10.94 3.57 -5.66
C ASN A 171 10.66 3.11 -7.10
N GLN A 172 11.38 2.11 -7.59
CA GLN A 172 11.17 1.54 -8.93
C GLN A 172 9.74 0.98 -9.09
N ILE A 173 9.24 0.26 -8.08
CA ILE A 173 7.88 -0.30 -8.07
C ILE A 173 6.83 0.81 -8.06
N LEU A 174 6.91 1.74 -7.10
CA LEU A 174 5.87 2.76 -6.89
C LEU A 174 5.84 3.80 -8.03
N SER A 175 7.00 4.19 -8.57
CA SER A 175 7.04 5.11 -9.73
C SER A 175 6.59 4.44 -11.03
N GLY A 176 6.62 3.11 -11.10
CA GLY A 176 6.38 2.36 -12.33
C GLY A 176 7.45 2.56 -13.41
N ASN A 177 8.62 3.09 -13.04
CA ASN A 177 9.75 3.26 -13.94
C ASN A 177 10.49 1.92 -14.09
N SER A 178 9.91 1.00 -14.86
CA SER A 178 10.53 -0.28 -15.20
C SER A 178 10.45 -0.49 -16.71
N ASP A 179 11.59 -0.56 -17.38
CA ASP A 179 11.70 -1.12 -18.74
C ASP A 179 11.84 -2.65 -18.68
N ASN A 180 12.07 -3.32 -19.81
CA ASN A 180 12.14 -4.79 -19.83
C ASN A 180 13.34 -5.34 -19.05
N ASP A 181 14.51 -4.72 -19.18
CA ASP A 181 15.74 -5.20 -18.53
C ASP A 181 15.65 -5.00 -17.01
N SER A 182 15.22 -3.81 -16.58
CA SER A 182 15.02 -3.50 -15.17
C SER A 182 13.84 -4.27 -14.54
N ALA A 183 12.86 -4.71 -15.32
CA ALA A 183 11.80 -5.60 -14.86
C ALA A 183 12.31 -7.02 -14.57
N ALA A 184 13.18 -7.58 -15.43
CA ALA A 184 13.78 -8.89 -15.17
C ALA A 184 14.60 -8.89 -13.87
N GLU A 185 15.47 -7.90 -13.70
CA GLU A 185 16.26 -7.73 -12.48
C GLU A 185 15.39 -7.55 -11.22
N LEU A 186 14.32 -6.74 -11.33
CA LEU A 186 13.38 -6.53 -10.23
C LEU A 186 12.66 -7.83 -9.87
N SER A 187 12.28 -8.64 -10.85
CA SER A 187 11.65 -9.94 -10.61
C SER A 187 12.58 -10.89 -9.86
N GLU A 188 13.83 -11.01 -10.28
CA GLU A 188 14.83 -11.85 -9.60
C GLU A 188 15.04 -11.39 -8.16
N TYR A 189 15.22 -10.08 -7.96
CA TYR A 189 15.39 -9.47 -6.64
C TYR A 189 14.22 -9.78 -5.69
N LEU A 190 12.98 -9.62 -6.15
CA LEU A 190 11.79 -9.84 -5.31
C LEU A 190 11.67 -11.32 -4.89
N ILE A 191 11.99 -12.24 -5.79
CA ILE A 191 12.00 -13.68 -5.49
C ILE A 191 13.08 -14.01 -4.46
N GLU A 192 14.30 -13.49 -4.63
CA GLU A 192 15.39 -13.68 -3.67
C GLU A 192 15.05 -13.12 -2.28
N TRP A 193 14.49 -11.92 -2.24
CA TRP A 193 14.05 -11.26 -1.00
C TRP A 193 13.00 -12.10 -0.26
N GLU A 194 11.97 -12.58 -0.95
CA GLU A 194 10.91 -13.38 -0.32
C GLU A 194 11.45 -14.72 0.19
N ASN A 195 12.31 -15.39 -0.58
CA ASN A 195 12.98 -16.62 -0.16
C ASN A 195 13.84 -16.41 1.10
N ALA A 196 14.60 -15.31 1.16
CA ALA A 196 15.42 -14.98 2.33
C ALA A 196 14.55 -14.72 3.58
N LYS A 197 13.41 -14.04 3.40
CA LYS A 197 12.44 -13.79 4.47
C LYS A 197 11.85 -15.09 5.02
N GLN A 198 11.39 -15.98 4.15
CA GLN A 198 10.86 -17.29 4.54
C GLN A 198 11.90 -18.14 5.28
N LEU A 199 13.14 -18.16 4.82
CA LEU A 199 14.23 -18.90 5.47
C LEU A 199 14.53 -18.35 6.88
N LYS A 200 14.51 -17.02 7.05
CA LYS A 200 14.69 -16.38 8.36
C LYS A 200 13.57 -16.76 9.33
N MET A 201 12.32 -16.77 8.86
CA MET A 201 11.16 -17.18 9.66
C MET A 201 11.22 -18.65 10.05
N MET A 202 11.60 -19.54 9.13
CA MET A 202 11.76 -20.97 9.44
C MET A 202 12.82 -21.22 10.52
N LYS A 203 13.96 -20.51 10.47
CA LYS A 203 15.02 -20.61 11.49
C LYS A 203 14.53 -20.15 12.87
N ILE A 204 13.73 -19.08 12.93
CA ILE A 204 13.16 -18.58 14.20
C ILE A 204 12.17 -19.58 14.77
N LYS A 205 11.22 -20.10 13.96
CA LYS A 205 10.26 -21.12 14.39
C LYS A 205 10.96 -22.37 14.94
N LYS A 206 12.01 -22.85 14.26
CA LYS A 206 12.79 -24.03 14.72
C LYS A 206 13.46 -23.79 16.07
N ARG A 207 14.03 -22.60 16.30
CA ARG A 207 14.64 -22.24 17.60
C ARG A 207 13.61 -22.22 18.73
N LEU A 208 12.43 -21.65 18.49
CA LEU A 208 11.35 -21.59 19.49
C LEU A 208 10.84 -22.99 19.85
N GLN A 209 10.70 -23.88 18.88
CA GLN A 209 10.30 -25.28 19.13
C GLN A 209 11.33 -26.06 19.96
N THR A 210 12.64 -25.85 19.72
CA THR A 210 13.69 -26.48 20.52
C THR A 210 13.77 -25.95 21.96
N HIS A 211 13.32 -24.72 22.21
CA HIS A 211 13.26 -24.15 23.56
C HIS A 211 12.01 -24.56 24.34
N LEU A 212 10.92 -24.93 23.66
CA LEU A 212 9.68 -25.43 24.30
C LEU A 212 9.70 -26.95 24.56
N SER A 213 10.68 -27.67 24.00
CA SER A 213 10.82 -29.13 24.13
C SER A 213 11.88 -29.58 25.14
N ASN A 214 12.51 -28.62 25.83
CA ASN A 214 13.48 -28.82 26.92
C ASN A 214 12.96 -28.20 28.20
#